data_AF-A0A4Q5PAR8-F1
#
_entry.id   AF-A0A4Q5PAR8-F1
#
_cell.length_a   1.000
_cell.length_b   1.000
_cell.length_c   1.000
_cell.angle_alpha   90.00
_cell.angle_beta   90.00
_cell.angle_gamma   90.00
#
_symmetry.space_group_name_H-M   'P 1'
#
loop_
_entity.id
_entity.type
_entity.pdbx_description
1 polymer ?
#
loop_
_entity_poly.entity_id
_entity_poly.type
_entity_poly.pdbx_seq_one_letter_code
_entity_poly.pdbx_strand_id
1 'polypeptide(L)'
;MKEYSMILTPHITTIEVNYTGDLPESGLLYTGMFNLGFLALKFDVHSGKMLDWWEKRLEDRCFQNKMESYFTDQKWMDFLPSFFNKELLVSFHLGMNLAPWNFYEREVFISNDKYYVRNRLTEQSGLNAVPLIFVHFSGYNYNSLIENQISQDNISSLRQYEDISLIMDQYSLALKTSSFLRFVKMPYSFSYFSNGIEVTKTYRRLYRRMTEDGNIIPRPFDSEGSFYKSLKESRVLNKNLTLADKKSVAKLHGVGRKLLIINRIFFYSFKILGSEKFFMLIRLMRIYSKVENHVYLINEAYLRTAKIRD
;
A
#
# COMPACT_ATOMS: atom_id res chain seq x y z
N MET A 1 16.68 -17.97 15.07
CA MET A 1 16.90 -16.80 15.96
C MET A 1 18.22 -16.85 16.74
N LYS A 2 18.81 -18.01 17.07
CA LYS A 2 20.11 -18.00 17.79
C LYS A 2 21.22 -17.28 16.99
N GLU A 3 21.28 -17.52 15.69
CA GLU A 3 22.34 -17.03 14.79
C GLU A 3 22.03 -15.70 14.10
N TYR A 4 20.76 -15.43 13.76
CA TYR A 4 20.35 -14.24 13.01
C TYR A 4 19.60 -13.24 13.88
N SER A 5 19.82 -11.95 13.61
CA SER A 5 19.14 -10.85 14.28
C SER A 5 17.77 -10.56 13.69
N MET A 6 17.61 -10.76 12.37
CA MET A 6 16.37 -10.45 11.65
C MET A 6 15.94 -11.61 10.76
N ILE A 7 14.64 -11.84 10.63
CA ILE A 7 14.07 -12.79 9.66
C ILE A 7 12.98 -12.11 8.85
N LEU A 8 13.11 -12.20 7.52
CA LEU A 8 12.11 -11.74 6.56
C LEU A 8 11.58 -12.91 5.72
N THR A 9 10.37 -12.73 5.19
CA THR A 9 9.78 -13.61 4.19
C THR A 9 9.54 -12.83 2.89
N PRO A 10 9.99 -13.31 1.73
CA PRO A 10 9.68 -12.69 0.45
C PRO A 10 8.20 -12.91 0.10
N HIS A 11 7.64 -12.05 -0.75
CA HIS A 11 6.27 -12.24 -1.26
C HIS A 11 6.16 -13.56 -2.05
N ILE A 12 7.11 -13.78 -2.96
CA ILE A 12 7.21 -14.96 -3.83
C ILE A 12 8.62 -15.55 -3.77
N THR A 13 8.76 -16.83 -4.14
CA THR A 13 10.05 -17.55 -4.04
C THR A 13 10.46 -18.28 -5.32
N THR A 14 9.57 -18.35 -6.31
CA THR A 14 9.80 -19.11 -7.53
C THR A 14 10.14 -18.18 -8.68
N ILE A 15 11.24 -18.47 -9.36
CA ILE A 15 11.57 -17.79 -10.62
C ILE A 15 10.74 -18.39 -11.76
N GLU A 16 10.16 -17.53 -12.59
CA GLU A 16 9.47 -17.90 -13.82
C GLU A 16 10.03 -17.09 -14.99
N VAL A 17 10.21 -17.71 -16.15
CA VAL A 17 10.55 -16.99 -17.38
C VAL A 17 9.33 -16.25 -17.92
N ASN A 18 8.18 -16.92 -17.88
CA ASN A 18 6.89 -16.35 -18.25
C ASN A 18 6.05 -16.23 -16.98
N TYR A 19 6.07 -15.07 -16.34
CA TYR A 19 5.41 -14.85 -15.05
C TYR A 19 3.91 -15.14 -15.13
N THR A 20 3.42 -16.04 -14.26
CA THR A 20 2.02 -16.47 -14.23
C THR A 20 1.27 -16.00 -12.97
N GLY A 21 1.90 -15.18 -12.12
CA GLY A 21 1.31 -14.73 -10.86
C GLY A 21 0.16 -13.74 -11.00
N ASP A 22 -0.76 -13.80 -10.04
CA ASP A 22 -2.01 -13.01 -10.08
C ASP A 22 -1.79 -11.53 -9.77
N LEU A 23 -0.80 -11.21 -8.94
CA LEU A 23 -0.33 -9.85 -8.75
C LEU A 23 0.74 -9.58 -9.80
N PRO A 24 0.57 -8.61 -10.72
CA PRO A 24 1.59 -8.30 -11.71
C PRO A 24 2.94 -7.95 -11.06
N GLU A 25 4.06 -8.25 -11.71
CA GLU A 25 5.40 -7.94 -11.18
C GLU A 25 5.58 -6.44 -10.87
N SER A 26 4.96 -5.56 -11.65
CA SER A 26 4.95 -4.12 -11.36
C SER A 26 4.26 -3.76 -10.03
N GLY A 27 3.35 -4.61 -9.55
CA GLY A 27 2.75 -4.57 -8.23
C GLY A 27 3.76 -5.00 -7.17
N LEU A 28 4.43 -6.13 -7.34
CA LEU A 28 5.50 -6.61 -6.45
C LEU A 28 6.63 -5.58 -6.31
N LEU A 29 7.10 -5.00 -7.41
CA LEU A 29 8.12 -3.95 -7.42
C LEU A 29 7.69 -2.70 -6.65
N TYR A 30 6.39 -2.40 -6.66
CA TYR A 30 5.82 -1.27 -5.93
C TYR A 30 5.67 -1.58 -4.44
N THR A 31 5.15 -2.75 -4.09
CA THR A 31 4.89 -3.13 -2.69
C THR A 31 6.15 -3.57 -1.95
N GLY A 32 7.17 -4.02 -2.66
CA GLY A 32 8.44 -4.51 -2.11
C GLY A 32 8.59 -6.02 -2.25
N MET A 33 9.84 -6.48 -2.18
CA MET A 33 10.20 -7.89 -2.31
C MET A 33 9.82 -8.68 -1.06
N PHE A 34 9.92 -8.07 0.11
CA PHE A 34 9.54 -8.66 1.39
C PHE A 34 8.19 -8.16 1.88
N ASN A 35 7.42 -9.04 2.52
CA ASN A 35 6.14 -8.70 3.10
C ASN A 35 6.24 -8.65 4.61
N LEU A 36 5.78 -7.54 5.23
CA LEU A 36 5.79 -7.37 6.68
C LEU A 36 4.54 -7.87 7.41
N GLY A 37 3.79 -8.75 6.76
CA GLY A 37 2.93 -9.71 7.48
C GLY A 37 3.70 -10.57 8.48
N PHE A 38 5.02 -10.64 8.35
CA PHE A 38 5.92 -11.25 9.31
C PHE A 38 7.27 -10.52 9.36
N LEU A 39 7.74 -10.27 10.58
CA LEU A 39 9.10 -9.81 10.89
C LEU A 39 9.51 -10.43 12.21
N ALA A 40 10.64 -11.14 12.25
CA ALA A 40 11.23 -11.57 13.51
C ALA A 40 12.46 -10.74 13.82
N LEU A 41 12.55 -10.24 15.05
CA LEU A 41 13.67 -9.45 15.55
C LEU A 41 14.22 -10.07 16.82
N LYS A 42 15.53 -10.28 16.86
CA LYS A 42 16.26 -10.62 18.07
C LYS A 42 16.52 -9.33 18.85
N PHE A 43 16.45 -9.39 20.16
CA PHE A 43 16.83 -8.24 20.98
C PHE A 43 18.36 -8.14 21.03
N ASP A 44 18.94 -7.45 20.04
CA ASP A 44 20.36 -7.17 19.95
C ASP A 44 20.67 -5.82 19.28
N VAL A 45 21.96 -5.48 19.19
CA VAL A 45 22.44 -4.20 18.64
C VAL A 45 22.12 -4.02 17.15
N HIS A 46 22.04 -5.11 16.38
CA HIS A 46 21.80 -5.03 14.93
C HIS A 46 20.32 -4.77 14.65
N SER A 47 19.43 -5.46 15.34
CA SER A 47 17.99 -5.17 15.29
C SER A 47 17.68 -3.78 15.83
N GLY A 48 18.33 -3.33 16.91
CA GLY A 48 18.19 -1.96 17.41
C GLY A 48 18.58 -0.92 16.36
N LYS A 49 19.74 -1.08 15.72
CA LYS A 49 20.19 -0.19 14.63
C LYS A 49 19.22 -0.18 13.44
N MET A 50 18.65 -1.32 13.08
CA MET A 50 17.63 -1.41 12.02
C MET A 50 16.37 -0.65 12.41
N LEU A 51 15.89 -0.80 13.66
CA LEU A 51 14.71 -0.11 14.17
C LEU A 51 14.89 1.41 14.19
N ASP A 52 16.01 1.92 14.69
CA ASP A 52 16.33 3.35 14.69
C ASP A 52 16.34 3.93 13.26
N TRP A 53 16.94 3.17 12.33
CA TRP A 53 16.95 3.54 10.93
C TRP A 53 15.53 3.57 10.35
N TRP A 54 14.74 2.53 10.59
CA TRP A 54 13.39 2.35 10.05
C TRP A 54 12.41 3.38 10.60
N GLU A 55 12.40 3.63 11.92
CA GLU A 55 11.57 4.62 12.60
C GLU A 55 11.65 5.98 11.89
N LYS A 56 12.87 6.47 11.62
CA LYS A 56 13.08 7.76 10.96
C LYS A 56 12.52 7.86 9.55
N ARG A 57 12.30 6.74 8.85
CA ARG A 57 11.65 6.73 7.55
C ARG A 57 10.14 6.63 7.69
N LEU A 58 9.66 5.94 8.73
CA LEU A 58 8.22 5.78 8.94
C LEU A 58 7.54 7.06 9.42
N GLU A 59 8.28 7.96 10.08
CA GLU A 59 7.79 9.28 10.52
C GLU A 59 7.13 10.08 9.37
N ASP A 60 7.73 10.09 8.18
CA ASP A 60 7.31 10.95 7.07
C ASP A 60 7.11 10.23 5.72
N ARG A 61 7.38 8.91 5.62
CA ARG A 61 7.29 8.12 4.37
C ARG A 61 6.56 6.78 4.51
N CYS A 62 5.83 6.55 5.61
CA CYS A 62 5.01 5.34 5.79
C CYS A 62 3.61 5.47 5.14
N PHE A 63 3.54 5.54 3.81
CA PHE A 63 2.26 5.56 3.09
C PHE A 63 2.43 5.03 1.66
N GLN A 64 1.31 4.85 0.97
CA GLN A 64 1.28 4.47 -0.44
C GLN A 64 1.44 5.71 -1.34
N ASN A 65 2.51 5.76 -2.13
CA ASN A 65 2.69 6.72 -3.22
C ASN A 65 3.62 6.15 -4.30
N LYS A 66 3.02 5.72 -5.41
CA LYS A 66 3.74 5.14 -6.55
C LYS A 66 4.70 6.11 -7.24
N MET A 67 4.41 7.41 -7.23
CA MET A 67 5.26 8.42 -7.86
C MET A 67 6.56 8.67 -7.09
N GLU A 68 6.56 8.40 -5.78
CA GLU A 68 7.70 8.53 -4.90
C GLU A 68 8.32 7.17 -4.54
N SER A 69 7.81 6.08 -5.11
CA SER A 69 8.19 4.71 -4.78
C SER A 69 8.03 4.35 -3.29
N TYR A 70 7.13 5.04 -2.58
CA TYR A 70 6.80 4.72 -1.19
C TYR A 70 5.66 3.72 -1.11
N PHE A 71 5.84 2.69 -0.28
CA PHE A 71 4.78 1.75 0.06
C PHE A 71 4.91 1.29 1.51
N THR A 72 4.15 1.97 2.35
CA THR A 72 4.00 1.70 3.79
C THR A 72 5.34 1.41 4.48
N ASP A 73 5.29 0.58 5.51
CA ASP A 73 6.37 0.12 6.33
C ASP A 73 7.24 -0.95 5.64
N GLN A 74 6.62 -1.83 4.84
CA GLN A 74 7.28 -3.01 4.28
C GLN A 74 8.31 -2.72 3.18
N LYS A 75 8.12 -1.68 2.36
CA LYS A 75 9.02 -1.42 1.22
C LYS A 75 10.46 -1.16 1.64
N TRP A 76 10.65 -0.63 2.84
CA TRP A 76 11.96 -0.37 3.43
C TRP A 76 12.76 -1.64 3.69
N MET A 77 12.10 -2.79 3.79
CA MET A 77 12.79 -4.05 4.03
C MET A 77 13.64 -4.51 2.84
N ASP A 78 13.39 -3.98 1.63
CA ASP A 78 14.19 -4.26 0.43
C ASP A 78 15.66 -3.84 0.61
N PHE A 79 15.96 -2.95 1.55
CA PHE A 79 17.34 -2.54 1.86
C PHE A 79 18.08 -3.50 2.79
N LEU A 80 17.38 -4.32 3.57
CA LEU A 80 18.02 -5.13 4.61
C LEU A 80 19.08 -6.11 4.06
N PRO A 81 18.88 -6.77 2.90
CA PRO A 81 19.92 -7.63 2.34
C PRO A 81 21.24 -6.91 2.05
N SER A 82 21.21 -5.59 1.79
CA SER A 82 22.42 -4.80 1.58
C SER A 82 23.03 -4.26 2.87
N PHE A 83 22.21 -3.99 3.89
CA PHE A 83 22.68 -3.38 5.15
C PHE A 83 23.08 -4.40 6.23
N PHE A 84 22.48 -5.59 6.20
CA PHE A 84 22.57 -6.60 7.26
C PHE A 84 22.74 -8.01 6.67
N ASN A 85 23.62 -8.16 5.68
CA ASN A 85 23.76 -9.40 4.93
C ASN A 85 24.19 -10.62 5.77
N LYS A 86 24.81 -10.40 6.94
CA LYS A 86 25.21 -11.46 7.88
C LYS A 86 24.17 -11.71 8.95
N GLU A 87 23.45 -10.67 9.34
CA GLU A 87 22.50 -10.68 10.45
C GLU A 87 21.05 -10.98 10.01
N LEU A 88 20.77 -10.88 8.72
CA LEU A 88 19.49 -11.18 8.11
C LEU A 88 19.43 -12.63 7.61
N LEU A 89 18.37 -13.33 8.01
CA LEU A 89 17.90 -14.53 7.34
C LEU A 89 16.70 -14.20 6.45
N VAL A 90 16.82 -14.46 5.15
CA VAL A 90 15.65 -14.52 4.27
C VAL A 90 15.13 -15.96 4.27
N SER A 91 13.93 -16.16 4.83
CA SER A 91 13.30 -17.48 4.89
C SER A 91 12.50 -17.75 3.62
N PHE A 92 12.92 -18.76 2.85
CA PHE A 92 12.22 -19.26 1.67
C PHE A 92 11.22 -20.39 1.98
N HIS A 93 10.89 -20.57 3.27
CA HIS A 93 9.98 -21.64 3.71
C HIS A 93 8.55 -21.39 3.22
N LEU A 94 8.04 -22.23 2.30
CA LEU A 94 6.74 -22.03 1.64
C LEU A 94 5.53 -21.99 2.58
N GLY A 95 5.62 -22.70 3.72
CA GLY A 95 4.59 -22.67 4.76
C GLY A 95 4.51 -21.35 5.56
N MET A 96 5.44 -20.42 5.38
CA MET A 96 5.39 -19.11 6.02
C MET A 96 4.81 -18.08 5.05
N ASN A 97 3.95 -17.20 5.57
CA ASN A 97 3.39 -16.07 4.82
C ASN A 97 2.68 -16.49 3.51
N LEU A 98 1.90 -17.57 3.60
CA LEU A 98 0.99 -17.97 2.53
C LEU A 98 -0.10 -16.89 2.38
N ALA A 99 -0.26 -16.33 1.19
CA ALA A 99 -1.07 -15.14 0.96
C ALA A 99 -1.51 -14.98 -0.50
N PRO A 100 -2.49 -14.11 -0.81
CA PRO A 100 -3.05 -14.00 -2.16
C PRO A 100 -2.04 -13.78 -3.30
N TRP A 101 -0.93 -13.09 -3.05
CA TRP A 101 0.11 -12.86 -4.07
C TRP A 101 0.94 -14.10 -4.41
N ASN A 102 0.89 -15.18 -3.61
CA ASN A 102 1.67 -16.41 -3.82
C ASN A 102 0.83 -17.69 -3.94
N PHE A 103 -0.50 -17.61 -3.97
CA PHE A 103 -1.34 -18.80 -4.20
C PHE A 103 -1.05 -19.48 -5.54
N TYR A 104 -0.65 -18.71 -6.56
CA TYR A 104 -0.28 -19.27 -7.86
C TYR A 104 0.93 -20.20 -7.80
N GLU A 105 1.89 -19.96 -6.90
CA GLU A 105 3.08 -20.79 -6.75
C GLU A 105 2.93 -21.83 -5.62
N ARG A 106 2.02 -21.64 -4.68
CA ARG A 106 1.87 -22.47 -3.47
C ARG A 106 0.55 -23.23 -3.46
N GLU A 107 0.64 -24.56 -3.37
CA GLU A 107 -0.50 -25.45 -3.18
C GLU A 107 -0.60 -25.90 -1.74
N VAL A 108 -1.81 -25.82 -1.20
CA VAL A 108 -2.17 -26.29 0.14
C VAL A 108 -2.80 -27.67 0.05
N PHE A 109 -2.45 -28.58 0.95
CA PHE A 109 -3.15 -29.85 1.06
C PHE A 109 -3.10 -30.36 2.50
N ILE A 110 -3.94 -31.34 2.81
CA ILE A 110 -4.02 -31.97 4.13
C ILE A 110 -3.39 -33.36 4.04
N SER A 111 -2.54 -33.68 5.02
CA SER A 111 -1.98 -35.01 5.21
C SER A 111 -1.87 -35.29 6.70
N ASN A 112 -2.38 -36.44 7.16
CA ASN A 112 -2.41 -36.81 8.58
C ASN A 112 -2.95 -35.68 9.48
N ASP A 113 -4.12 -35.14 9.10
CA ASP A 113 -4.83 -34.03 9.79
C ASP A 113 -4.02 -32.74 10.00
N LYS A 114 -2.97 -32.53 9.18
CA LYS A 114 -2.15 -31.33 9.20
C LYS A 114 -2.08 -30.71 7.81
N TYR A 115 -1.97 -29.37 7.80
CA TYR A 115 -1.81 -28.60 6.57
C TYR A 115 -0.35 -28.59 6.13
N TYR A 116 -0.14 -28.85 4.85
CA TYR A 116 1.15 -28.76 4.18
C TYR A 116 1.05 -27.83 2.98
N VAL A 117 2.21 -27.31 2.59
CA VAL A 117 2.39 -26.47 1.41
C VAL A 117 3.48 -27.06 0.54
N ARG A 118 3.24 -27.10 -0.77
CA ARG A 118 4.26 -27.42 -1.77
C ARG A 118 4.28 -26.38 -2.88
N ASN A 119 5.38 -26.32 -3.62
CA ASN A 119 5.45 -25.50 -4.83
C ASN A 119 4.74 -26.21 -5.98
N ARG A 120 3.72 -25.58 -6.57
CA ARG A 120 2.94 -26.17 -7.68
C ARG A 120 3.48 -25.89 -9.08
N LEU A 121 4.51 -25.05 -9.19
CA LEU A 121 5.14 -24.67 -10.46
C LEU A 121 6.38 -25.52 -10.79
N THR A 122 6.94 -26.22 -9.80
CA THR A 122 8.12 -27.07 -10.00
C THR A 122 7.75 -28.52 -10.24
N GLU A 123 8.43 -29.20 -11.17
CA GLU A 123 8.20 -30.62 -11.52
C GLU A 123 8.40 -31.59 -10.33
N GLN A 124 9.10 -31.16 -9.27
CA GLN A 124 9.33 -31.92 -8.03
C GLN A 124 8.28 -31.63 -6.92
N SER A 125 7.12 -31.08 -7.27
CA SER A 125 6.08 -30.65 -6.32
C SER A 125 5.71 -31.72 -5.27
N GLY A 126 5.81 -33.01 -5.58
CA GLY A 126 5.57 -34.10 -4.64
C GLY A 126 6.62 -34.35 -3.54
N LEU A 127 7.87 -33.89 -3.69
CA LEU A 127 9.00 -34.30 -2.82
C LEU A 127 9.43 -33.23 -1.79
N ASN A 128 8.96 -32.00 -1.93
CA ASN A 128 9.41 -30.85 -1.11
C ASN A 128 8.28 -30.18 -0.32
N ALA A 129 7.27 -30.95 0.11
CA ALA A 129 6.20 -30.41 0.94
C ALA A 129 6.72 -30.04 2.34
N VAL A 130 6.28 -28.89 2.84
CA VAL A 130 6.62 -28.38 4.18
C VAL A 130 5.35 -28.08 4.97
N PRO A 131 5.36 -28.15 6.30
CA PRO A 131 4.19 -27.79 7.11
C PRO A 131 3.75 -26.35 6.85
N LEU A 132 2.43 -26.11 6.76
CA LEU A 132 1.89 -24.75 6.81
C LEU A 132 2.12 -24.18 8.21
N ILE A 133 2.77 -23.01 8.28
CA ILE A 133 3.11 -22.34 9.54
C ILE A 133 2.12 -21.22 9.83
N PHE A 134 1.88 -20.32 8.88
CA PHE A 134 0.87 -19.27 9.01
C PHE A 134 0.40 -18.74 7.65
N VAL A 135 -0.84 -18.26 7.65
CA VAL A 135 -1.51 -17.63 6.51
C VAL A 135 -1.68 -16.15 6.79
N HIS A 136 -1.43 -15.32 5.79
CA HIS A 136 -1.62 -13.88 5.86
C HIS A 136 -2.80 -13.47 4.97
N PHE A 137 -3.96 -13.24 5.58
CA PHE A 137 -5.22 -12.87 4.91
C PHE A 137 -5.26 -11.39 4.49
N SER A 138 -4.30 -10.94 3.68
CA SER A 138 -4.20 -9.55 3.21
C SER A 138 -5.28 -9.18 2.21
N GLY A 139 -5.86 -7.99 2.40
CA GLY A 139 -6.75 -7.38 1.43
C GLY A 139 -8.13 -8.00 1.36
N TYR A 140 -8.48 -8.93 2.26
CA TYR A 140 -9.83 -9.46 2.33
C TYR A 140 -10.78 -8.54 3.09
N ASN A 141 -12.01 -8.46 2.61
CA ASN A 141 -13.10 -7.85 3.36
C ASN A 141 -13.60 -8.83 4.44
N TYR A 142 -13.23 -8.58 5.69
CA TYR A 142 -13.58 -9.45 6.80
C TYR A 142 -15.08 -9.54 7.08
N ASN A 143 -15.87 -8.51 6.78
CA ASN A 143 -17.33 -8.59 6.91
C ASN A 143 -17.91 -9.58 5.89
N SER A 144 -17.44 -9.51 4.64
CA SER A 144 -17.82 -10.48 3.60
C SER A 144 -17.41 -11.90 3.98
N LEU A 145 -16.20 -12.09 4.53
CA LEU A 145 -15.73 -13.42 4.95
C LEU A 145 -16.62 -14.05 6.03
N ILE A 146 -17.16 -13.24 6.95
CA ILE A 146 -18.11 -13.69 7.98
C ILE A 146 -19.44 -14.11 7.36
N GLU A 147 -19.81 -13.58 6.20
CA GLU A 147 -20.97 -14.00 5.42
C GLU A 147 -20.67 -15.14 4.44
N ASN A 148 -19.49 -15.78 4.56
CA ASN A 148 -18.97 -16.78 3.61
C ASN A 148 -18.78 -16.24 2.18
N GLN A 149 -18.56 -14.94 2.03
CA GLN A 149 -18.31 -14.30 0.74
C GLN A 149 -16.84 -13.91 0.64
N ILE A 150 -16.20 -14.29 -0.47
CA ILE A 150 -14.81 -13.92 -0.75
C ILE A 150 -14.79 -12.60 -1.50
N SER A 151 -14.19 -11.59 -0.89
CA SER A 151 -13.95 -10.27 -1.49
C SER A 151 -12.53 -9.83 -1.16
N GLN A 152 -11.72 -9.55 -2.20
CA GLN A 152 -10.30 -9.21 -2.10
C GLN A 152 -10.02 -7.92 -2.87
N ASP A 153 -9.49 -6.90 -2.18
CA ASP A 153 -9.36 -5.53 -2.68
C ASP A 153 -7.95 -5.18 -3.20
N ASN A 154 -6.92 -5.97 -2.85
CA ASN A 154 -5.53 -5.67 -3.19
C ASN A 154 -5.10 -6.26 -4.55
N ILE A 155 -5.73 -7.34 -5.01
CA ILE A 155 -5.38 -8.10 -6.22
C ILE A 155 -6.67 -8.37 -7.00
N SER A 156 -7.04 -7.45 -7.90
CA SER A 156 -8.26 -7.56 -8.69
C SER A 156 -8.28 -8.75 -9.67
N SER A 157 -7.12 -9.31 -9.98
CA SER A 157 -6.90 -10.44 -10.89
C SER A 157 -6.70 -11.78 -10.17
N LEU A 158 -6.96 -11.84 -8.86
CA LEU A 158 -6.78 -13.05 -8.07
C LEU A 158 -7.63 -14.21 -8.63
N ARG A 159 -6.97 -15.32 -8.99
CA ARG A 159 -7.66 -16.53 -9.41
C ARG A 159 -8.26 -17.25 -8.20
N GLN A 160 -9.29 -18.04 -8.45
CA GLN A 160 -9.81 -18.96 -7.44
C GLN A 160 -8.97 -20.23 -7.44
N TYR A 161 -8.47 -20.60 -6.27
CA TYR A 161 -7.71 -21.82 -6.03
C TYR A 161 -8.52 -22.70 -5.09
N GLU A 162 -8.94 -23.87 -5.57
CA GLU A 162 -9.78 -24.80 -4.81
C GLU A 162 -9.11 -25.19 -3.48
N ASP A 163 -7.80 -25.42 -3.49
CA ASP A 163 -7.03 -25.79 -2.31
C ASP A 163 -6.95 -24.70 -1.24
N ILE A 164 -7.14 -23.43 -1.63
CA ILE A 164 -7.15 -22.30 -0.70
C ILE A 164 -8.48 -22.24 0.09
N SER A 165 -9.57 -22.83 -0.41
CA SER A 165 -10.82 -22.92 0.36
C SER A 165 -10.62 -23.62 1.71
N LEU A 166 -9.73 -24.63 1.77
CA LEU A 166 -9.41 -25.40 2.96
C LEU A 166 -8.94 -24.54 4.15
N ILE A 167 -8.24 -23.44 3.88
CA ILE A 167 -7.75 -22.50 4.91
C ILE A 167 -8.70 -21.31 5.09
N MET A 168 -9.40 -20.90 4.04
CA MET A 168 -10.36 -19.79 4.10
C MET A 168 -11.58 -20.14 4.95
N ASP A 169 -12.07 -21.38 4.85
CA ASP A 169 -13.23 -21.85 5.62
C ASP A 169 -12.91 -21.90 7.12
N GLN A 170 -11.71 -22.37 7.47
CA GLN A 170 -11.23 -22.36 8.85
C GLN A 170 -11.13 -20.94 9.40
N TYR A 171 -10.58 -20.02 8.62
CA TYR A 171 -10.46 -18.62 9.04
C TYR A 171 -11.82 -17.93 9.17
N SER A 172 -12.75 -18.17 8.23
CA SER A 172 -14.13 -17.66 8.33
C SER A 172 -14.83 -18.16 9.60
N LEU A 173 -14.70 -19.45 9.93
CA LEU A 173 -15.24 -20.01 11.17
C LEU A 173 -14.61 -19.36 12.41
N ALA A 174 -13.29 -19.17 12.42
CA ALA A 174 -12.60 -18.50 13.50
C ALA A 174 -13.07 -17.05 13.67
N LEU A 175 -13.26 -16.30 12.57
CA LEU A 175 -13.80 -14.94 12.61
C LEU A 175 -15.21 -14.91 13.23
N LYS A 176 -16.10 -15.80 12.79
CA LYS A 176 -17.49 -15.90 13.28
C LYS A 176 -17.61 -16.22 14.77
N THR A 177 -16.72 -17.08 15.27
CA THR A 177 -16.72 -17.54 16.66
C THR A 177 -15.93 -16.62 17.60
N SER A 178 -15.15 -15.68 17.04
CA SER A 178 -14.37 -14.71 17.79
C SER A 178 -15.15 -13.44 18.15
N SER A 179 -14.52 -12.58 18.96
CA SER A 179 -15.02 -11.22 19.25
C SER A 179 -14.65 -10.18 18.17
N PHE A 180 -14.10 -10.61 17.02
CA PHE A 180 -13.63 -9.72 15.95
C PHE A 180 -14.68 -8.68 15.50
N LEU A 181 -15.95 -9.09 15.38
CA LEU A 181 -17.06 -8.20 14.99
C LEU A 181 -17.25 -6.99 15.92
N ARG A 182 -16.83 -7.10 17.19
CA ARG A 182 -16.85 -5.97 18.13
C ARG A 182 -15.84 -4.90 17.75
N PHE A 183 -14.66 -5.31 17.29
CA PHE A 183 -13.54 -4.41 17.02
C PHE A 183 -13.55 -3.86 15.60
N VAL A 184 -14.00 -4.63 14.61
CA VAL A 184 -14.03 -4.19 13.20
C VAL A 184 -14.91 -2.94 12.98
N LYS A 185 -15.87 -2.70 13.87
CA LYS A 185 -16.77 -1.53 13.83
C LYS A 185 -16.18 -0.28 14.50
N MET A 186 -15.05 -0.41 15.20
CA MET A 186 -14.44 0.73 15.89
C MET A 186 -13.82 1.68 14.87
N PRO A 187 -14.19 2.98 14.88
CA PRO A 187 -13.62 3.94 13.95
C PRO A 187 -12.16 4.23 14.31
N TYR A 188 -11.31 4.38 13.30
CA TYR A 188 -9.95 4.87 13.49
C TYR A 188 -9.96 6.33 13.93
N SER A 189 -9.42 6.62 15.12
CA SER A 189 -9.55 7.94 15.78
C SER A 189 -8.95 9.09 14.97
N PHE A 190 -7.95 8.81 14.13
CA PHE A 190 -7.32 9.84 13.29
C PHE A 190 -7.96 9.99 11.91
N SER A 191 -9.09 9.33 11.63
CA SER A 191 -9.83 9.51 10.37
C SER A 191 -10.66 10.80 10.31
N TYR A 192 -10.83 11.51 11.43
CA TYR A 192 -11.75 12.64 11.53
C TYR A 192 -11.10 13.85 12.23
N PHE A 193 -11.57 15.04 11.87
CA PHE A 193 -11.38 16.25 12.65
C PHE A 193 -12.18 16.15 13.96
N SER A 194 -11.85 16.98 14.96
CA SER A 194 -12.54 16.98 16.28
C SER A 194 -14.05 17.23 16.21
N ASN A 195 -14.56 17.79 15.11
CA ASN A 195 -15.99 17.96 14.83
C ASN A 195 -16.64 16.84 14.01
N GLY A 196 -15.94 15.72 13.78
CA GLY A 196 -16.46 14.55 13.06
C GLY A 196 -16.38 14.61 11.53
N ILE A 197 -15.79 15.66 10.94
CA ILE A 197 -15.56 15.72 9.49
C ILE A 197 -14.38 14.82 9.12
N GLU A 198 -14.52 14.01 8.05
CA GLU A 198 -13.46 13.09 7.60
C GLU A 198 -12.20 13.84 7.12
N VAL A 199 -11.02 13.39 7.57
CA VAL A 199 -9.71 13.86 7.14
C VAL A 199 -9.26 13.05 5.93
N THR A 200 -9.40 13.64 4.75
CA THR A 200 -9.12 12.94 3.49
C THR A 200 -7.63 12.82 3.20
N LYS A 201 -7.27 12.00 2.20
CA LYS A 201 -5.88 11.85 1.74
C LYS A 201 -5.34 13.19 1.21
N THR A 202 -6.18 13.92 0.47
CA THR A 202 -5.82 15.24 -0.07
C THR A 202 -5.44 16.21 1.04
N TYR A 203 -6.22 16.31 2.12
CA TYR A 203 -5.88 17.20 3.24
C TYR A 203 -4.54 16.83 3.88
N ARG A 204 -4.29 15.53 4.11
CA ARG A 204 -3.01 15.05 4.66
C ARG A 204 -1.82 15.41 3.79
N ARG A 205 -1.98 15.36 2.46
CA ARG A 205 -0.91 15.71 1.50
C ARG A 205 -0.62 17.20 1.49
N LEU A 206 -1.65 18.04 1.53
CA LEU A 206 -1.46 19.49 1.67
C LEU A 206 -0.75 19.82 2.99
N TYR A 207 -1.15 19.18 4.09
CA TYR A 207 -0.49 19.35 5.37
C TYR A 207 0.97 18.88 5.34
N ARG A 208 1.26 17.74 4.71
CA ARG A 208 2.63 17.25 4.51
C ARG A 208 3.52 18.29 3.85
N ARG A 209 3.03 18.97 2.80
CA ARG A 209 3.80 20.04 2.16
C ARG A 209 4.14 21.17 3.14
N MET A 210 3.18 21.59 3.96
CA MET A 210 3.42 22.60 4.99
C MET A 210 4.50 22.14 5.98
N THR A 211 4.46 20.87 6.41
CA THR A 211 5.47 20.33 7.33
C THR A 211 6.87 20.24 6.70
N GLU A 212 6.98 19.86 5.42
CA GLU A 212 8.26 19.84 4.68
C GLU A 212 8.89 21.24 4.57
N ASP A 213 8.06 22.30 4.51
CA ASP A 213 8.49 23.69 4.50
C ASP A 213 8.70 24.30 5.90
N GLY A 214 8.61 23.49 6.96
CA GLY A 214 8.80 23.93 8.36
C GLY A 214 7.57 24.59 8.99
N ASN A 215 6.43 24.64 8.31
CA ASN A 215 5.17 25.15 8.85
C ASN A 215 4.38 24.02 9.54
N ILE A 216 4.81 23.66 10.74
CA ILE A 216 4.22 22.59 11.55
C ILE A 216 3.09 23.19 12.40
N ILE A 217 1.86 22.70 12.20
CA ILE A 217 0.69 23.12 12.98
C ILE A 217 0.40 22.05 14.04
N PRO A 218 0.51 22.36 15.34
CA PRO A 218 0.19 21.40 16.38
C PRO A 218 -1.29 21.02 16.32
N ARG A 219 -1.61 19.74 16.53
CA ARG A 219 -2.98 19.19 16.48
C ARG A 219 -3.69 19.50 15.14
N PRO A 220 -3.18 18.99 14.01
CA PRO A 220 -3.70 19.34 12.68
C PRO A 220 -5.15 18.88 12.44
N PHE A 221 -5.70 18.00 13.28
CA PHE A 221 -7.09 17.53 13.18
C PHE A 221 -8.05 18.23 14.15
N ASP A 222 -7.62 19.31 14.82
CA ASP A 222 -8.54 20.16 15.57
C ASP A 222 -9.32 21.08 14.61
N SER A 223 -10.65 21.05 14.67
CA SER A 223 -11.53 21.90 13.84
C SER A 223 -11.44 23.38 14.19
N GLU A 224 -10.91 23.73 15.37
CA GLU A 224 -10.62 25.13 15.74
C GLU A 224 -9.20 25.57 15.34
N GLY A 225 -8.38 24.63 14.87
CA GLY A 225 -7.01 24.86 14.44
C GLY A 225 -6.89 25.63 13.13
N SER A 226 -5.72 26.25 12.92
CA SER A 226 -5.44 27.05 11.72
C SER A 226 -5.52 26.23 10.43
N PHE A 227 -5.07 24.97 10.45
CA PHE A 227 -5.12 24.10 9.27
C PHE A 227 -6.56 23.85 8.78
N TYR A 228 -7.49 23.55 9.70
CA TYR A 228 -8.89 23.35 9.36
C TYR A 228 -9.54 24.64 8.85
N LYS A 229 -9.24 25.79 9.47
CA LYS A 229 -9.74 27.10 9.05
C LYS A 229 -9.28 27.44 7.63
N SER A 230 -8.00 27.23 7.31
CA SER A 230 -7.46 27.41 5.96
C SER A 230 -8.16 26.52 4.92
N LEU A 231 -8.40 25.24 5.21
CA LEU A 231 -9.15 24.35 4.32
C LEU A 231 -10.58 24.86 4.07
N LYS A 232 -11.23 25.38 5.10
CA LYS A 232 -12.61 25.89 5.05
C LYS A 232 -12.72 27.19 4.26
N GLU A 233 -11.88 28.17 4.57
CA GLU A 233 -11.85 29.49 3.93
C GLU A 233 -11.55 29.37 2.43
N SER A 234 -10.63 28.49 2.06
CA SER A 234 -10.29 28.18 0.66
C SER A 234 -11.29 27.28 -0.06
N ARG A 235 -12.39 26.88 0.59
CA ARG A 235 -13.42 25.97 0.05
C ARG A 235 -12.89 24.60 -0.41
N VAL A 236 -11.72 24.21 0.07
CA VAL A 236 -11.12 22.88 -0.15
C VAL A 236 -11.82 21.84 0.71
N LEU A 237 -12.29 22.23 1.91
CA LEU A 237 -13.09 21.38 2.79
C LEU A 237 -14.48 21.10 2.17
N ASN A 238 -14.63 19.97 1.47
CA ASN A 238 -15.84 19.65 0.70
C ASN A 238 -16.22 18.16 0.77
N LYS A 239 -17.49 17.85 1.06
CA LYS A 239 -18.03 16.48 1.06
C LYS A 239 -17.83 15.73 -0.27
N ASN A 240 -17.90 16.44 -1.39
CA ASN A 240 -17.68 15.84 -2.72
C ASN A 240 -16.21 15.44 -2.94
N LEU A 241 -15.27 16.18 -2.35
CA LEU A 241 -13.85 15.82 -2.41
C LEU A 241 -13.57 14.56 -1.60
N THR A 242 -14.20 14.40 -0.43
CA THR A 242 -14.14 13.16 0.35
C THR A 242 -14.60 11.93 -0.45
N LEU A 243 -15.66 12.07 -1.25
CA LEU A 243 -16.13 11.01 -2.13
C LEU A 243 -15.20 10.77 -3.33
N ALA A 244 -14.56 11.82 -3.84
CA ALA A 244 -13.61 11.72 -4.95
C ALA A 244 -12.30 11.04 -4.54
N ASP A 245 -11.76 11.35 -3.36
CA ASP A 245 -10.52 10.77 -2.81
C ASP A 245 -10.59 9.24 -2.65
N LYS A 246 -11.79 8.66 -2.58
CA LYS A 246 -12.04 7.22 -2.49
C LYS A 246 -12.19 6.53 -3.84
N LYS A 247 -12.32 7.29 -4.94
CA LYS A 247 -12.57 6.75 -6.28
C LYS A 247 -11.28 6.62 -7.08
N SER A 248 -11.11 5.47 -7.72
CA SER A 248 -10.11 5.32 -8.79
C SER A 248 -10.61 5.98 -10.07
N VAL A 249 -9.70 6.58 -10.85
CA VAL A 249 -10.00 7.15 -12.18
C VAL A 249 -10.62 6.09 -13.09
N ALA A 250 -10.19 4.82 -12.98
CA ALA A 250 -10.75 3.71 -13.75
C ALA A 250 -12.23 3.43 -13.45
N LYS A 251 -12.73 3.86 -12.28
CA LYS A 251 -14.13 3.66 -11.84
C LYS A 251 -15.02 4.88 -12.13
N LEU A 252 -14.52 5.90 -12.83
CA LEU A 252 -15.31 7.08 -13.17
C LEU A 252 -16.21 6.82 -14.40
N HIS A 253 -17.48 7.21 -14.33
CA HIS A 253 -18.40 7.12 -15.46
C HIS A 253 -18.00 8.09 -16.59
N GLY A 254 -18.06 7.62 -17.84
CA GLY A 254 -17.82 8.44 -19.03
C GLY A 254 -16.36 8.86 -19.23
N VAL A 255 -15.38 8.16 -18.63
CA VAL A 255 -13.94 8.47 -18.75
C VAL A 255 -13.50 8.57 -20.20
N GLY A 256 -13.94 7.65 -21.07
CA GLY A 256 -13.57 7.68 -22.50
C GLY A 256 -13.88 9.02 -23.18
N ARG A 257 -15.10 9.57 -22.99
CA ARG A 257 -15.47 10.88 -23.56
C ARG A 257 -14.63 12.01 -22.99
N LYS A 258 -14.34 11.99 -21.68
CA LYS A 258 -13.48 12.99 -21.03
C LYS A 258 -12.05 12.93 -21.55
N LEU A 259 -11.50 11.73 -21.78
CA LEU A 259 -10.18 11.53 -22.37
C LEU A 259 -10.10 12.10 -23.79
N LEU A 260 -11.14 11.93 -24.61
CA LEU A 260 -11.17 12.52 -25.95
C LEU A 260 -11.11 14.06 -25.92
N ILE A 261 -11.77 14.69 -24.95
CA ILE A 261 -11.70 16.16 -24.76
C ILE A 261 -10.28 16.57 -24.37
N ILE A 262 -9.66 15.87 -23.41
CA ILE A 262 -8.27 16.13 -22.99
C ILE A 262 -7.31 15.95 -24.16
N ASN A 263 -7.47 14.90 -24.96
CA ASN A 263 -6.64 14.65 -26.13
C ASN A 263 -6.72 15.79 -27.15
N ARG A 264 -7.92 16.35 -27.38
CA ARG A 264 -8.09 17.52 -28.25
C ARG A 264 -7.37 18.75 -27.69
N ILE A 265 -7.51 19.03 -26.38
CA ILE A 265 -6.81 20.14 -25.72
C ILE A 265 -5.30 20.00 -25.90
N PHE A 266 -4.74 18.81 -25.65
CA PHE A 266 -3.31 18.57 -25.82
C PHE A 266 -2.86 18.62 -27.28
N PHE A 267 -3.67 18.13 -28.21
CA PHE A 267 -3.37 18.24 -29.65
C PHE A 267 -3.26 19.69 -30.09
N TYR A 268 -4.21 20.55 -29.72
CA TYR A 268 -4.15 21.97 -30.06
C TYR A 268 -3.03 22.70 -29.29
N SER A 269 -2.80 22.35 -28.02
CA SER A 269 -1.67 22.89 -27.25
C SER A 269 -0.33 22.57 -27.93
N PHE A 270 -0.16 21.34 -28.43
CA PHE A 270 1.01 20.94 -29.21
C PHE A 270 1.15 21.75 -30.49
N LYS A 271 0.06 21.97 -31.24
CA LYS A 271 0.08 22.78 -32.47
C LYS A 271 0.48 24.23 -32.24
N ILE A 272 0.12 24.80 -31.09
CA ILE A 272 0.46 26.19 -30.72
C ILE A 272 1.89 26.31 -30.20
N LEU A 273 2.28 25.41 -29.30
CA LEU A 273 3.56 25.50 -28.58
C LEU A 273 4.74 24.96 -29.37
N GLY A 274 4.50 24.06 -30.33
CA GLY A 274 5.54 23.23 -30.93
C GLY A 274 5.98 22.10 -30.00
N SER A 275 6.79 21.17 -30.53
CA SER A 275 7.16 19.93 -29.83
C SER A 275 7.93 20.17 -28.53
N GLU A 276 8.97 21.00 -28.57
CA GLU A 276 9.86 21.26 -27.44
C GLU A 276 9.09 21.79 -26.22
N LYS A 277 8.39 22.92 -26.40
CA LYS A 277 7.63 23.56 -25.31
C LYS A 277 6.47 22.69 -24.83
N PHE A 278 5.81 21.96 -25.73
CA PHE A 278 4.74 21.04 -25.35
C PHE A 278 5.26 19.92 -24.43
N PHE A 279 6.34 19.24 -24.80
CA PHE A 279 6.86 18.16 -23.94
C PHE A 279 7.47 18.68 -22.63
N MET A 280 7.97 19.93 -22.61
CA MET A 280 8.31 20.61 -21.35
C MET A 280 7.08 20.87 -20.48
N LEU A 281 5.95 21.30 -21.06
CA LEU A 281 4.68 21.42 -20.34
C LEU A 281 4.23 20.07 -19.76
N ILE A 282 4.32 18.98 -20.53
CA ILE A 282 3.95 17.64 -20.04
C ILE A 282 4.84 17.21 -18.86
N ARG A 283 6.16 17.50 -18.91
CA ARG A 283 7.06 17.26 -17.77
C ARG A 283 6.65 18.08 -16.54
N LEU A 284 6.31 19.35 -16.73
CA LEU A 284 5.81 20.21 -15.66
C LEU A 284 4.50 19.68 -15.06
N MET A 285 3.55 19.26 -15.90
CA MET A 285 2.27 18.67 -15.46
C MET A 285 2.46 17.40 -14.63
N ARG A 286 3.49 16.59 -14.92
CA ARG A 286 3.84 15.43 -14.09
C ARG A 286 4.19 15.86 -12.66
N ILE A 287 4.89 16.97 -12.49
CA ILE A 287 5.25 17.49 -11.17
C ILE A 287 4.01 18.02 -10.46
N TYR A 288 3.16 18.78 -11.16
CA TYR A 288 1.88 19.25 -10.62
C TYR A 288 0.84 18.15 -10.41
N SER A 289 1.09 16.91 -10.81
CA SER A 289 0.20 15.79 -10.43
C SER A 289 0.25 15.45 -8.93
N LYS A 290 1.27 15.95 -8.21
CA LYS A 290 1.41 15.80 -6.76
C LYS A 290 0.50 16.78 -6.03
N VAL A 291 -0.36 16.26 -5.14
CA VAL A 291 -1.28 17.08 -4.33
C VAL A 291 -0.53 18.12 -3.50
N GLU A 292 0.65 17.76 -2.99
CA GLU A 292 1.56 18.64 -2.25
C GLU A 292 1.85 19.95 -3.01
N ASN A 293 1.95 19.91 -4.34
CA ASN A 293 2.23 21.10 -5.17
C ASN A 293 1.04 22.07 -5.30
N HIS A 294 -0.10 21.74 -4.71
CA HIS A 294 -1.31 22.58 -4.67
C HIS A 294 -1.57 23.22 -3.30
N VAL A 295 -0.58 23.23 -2.39
CA VAL A 295 -0.70 23.89 -1.07
C VAL A 295 -1.06 25.38 -1.15
N TYR A 296 -0.76 26.05 -2.27
CA TYR A 296 -1.16 27.43 -2.52
C TYR A 296 -2.68 27.65 -2.49
N LEU A 297 -3.47 26.59 -2.68
CA LEU A 297 -4.92 26.66 -2.55
C LEU A 297 -5.35 26.98 -1.12
N ILE A 298 -4.56 26.61 -0.11
CA ILE A 298 -4.90 26.78 1.31
C ILE A 298 -3.96 27.75 2.04
N ASN A 299 -2.94 28.26 1.36
CA ASN A 299 -1.99 29.21 1.91
C ASN A 299 -1.44 30.12 0.80
N GLU A 300 -1.92 31.37 0.77
CA GLU A 300 -1.57 32.35 -0.27
C GLU A 300 -0.08 32.74 -0.27
N ALA A 301 0.67 32.50 0.81
CA ALA A 301 2.11 32.76 0.83
C ALA A 301 2.84 32.02 -0.31
N TYR A 302 2.34 30.84 -0.68
CA TYR A 302 2.87 30.02 -1.77
C TYR A 302 2.60 30.58 -3.18
N LEU A 303 1.72 31.58 -3.33
CA LEU A 303 1.55 32.30 -4.60
C LEU A 303 2.71 33.27 -4.85
N ARG A 304 3.37 33.75 -3.79
CA ARG A 304 4.45 34.74 -3.86
C ARG A 304 5.84 34.09 -3.94
N THR A 305 5.99 32.89 -3.40
CA THR A 305 7.21 32.09 -3.50
C THR A 305 6.88 30.74 -4.14
N ALA A 306 7.07 30.64 -5.45
CA ALA A 306 6.86 29.39 -6.17
C ALA A 306 7.85 28.33 -5.64
N LYS A 307 7.31 27.30 -4.99
CA LYS A 307 8.09 26.15 -4.52
C LYS A 307 7.50 24.89 -5.13
N ILE A 308 8.30 24.18 -5.91
CA ILE A 308 7.91 22.91 -6.50
C ILE A 308 8.54 21.78 -5.68
N ARG A 309 7.75 20.74 -5.45
CA ARG A 309 8.18 19.48 -4.87
C ARG A 309 8.45 18.50 -6.01
N ASP A 310 9.72 18.28 -6.27
CA ASP A 310 10.21 17.33 -7.28
C ASP A 310 9.90 15.89 -6.93
#